data_AF-A0A059XAD3-F1
#
_entry.id   AF-A0A059XAD3-F1
#
_cell.length_a   1.000
_cell.length_b   1.000
_cell.length_c   1.000
_cell.angle_alpha   90.00
_cell.angle_beta   90.00
_cell.angle_gamma   90.00
#
_symmetry.space_group_name_H-M   'P 1'
#
loop_
_entity.id
_entity.type
_entity.pdbx_description
1 polymer ?
#
loop_
_entity_poly.entity_id
_entity_poly.type
_entity_poly.pdbx_seq_one_letter_code
_entity_poly.pdbx_strand_id
1 'polypeptide(L)'
;MHKLLRNKAVREWLAIVGAATLIIGASYTMVQQSTRLAADDAPLALAQTIKTQLDNGAAPNDVVPAQSTNLRTSTNIFAVVTDSSRHVIASSANLDGQSPLPPKGVFDFTSANGSDL
;
A
#
# COMPACT_ATOMS: atom_id res chain seq x y z
N MET A 1 29.66 18.21 -29.13
CA MET A 1 28.48 17.35 -29.35
C MET A 1 28.17 17.11 -30.83
N HIS A 2 28.26 18.12 -31.71
CA HIS A 2 27.95 18.00 -33.16
C HIS A 2 28.80 17.00 -33.97
N LYS A 3 30.01 16.63 -33.53
CA LYS A 3 30.87 15.64 -34.23
C LYS A 3 30.52 14.17 -33.89
N LEU A 4 29.91 13.89 -32.75
CA LEU A 4 29.57 12.53 -32.31
C LEU A 4 28.37 11.95 -33.09
N LEU A 5 27.36 12.78 -33.38
CA LEU A 5 26.17 12.39 -34.14
C LEU A 5 26.42 12.29 -35.67
N ARG A 6 27.60 12.72 -36.14
CA ARG A 6 27.98 12.63 -37.57
C ARG A 6 28.46 11.23 -37.95
N ASN A 7 28.90 10.44 -36.97
CA ASN A 7 29.26 9.04 -37.18
C ASN A 7 27.99 8.18 -37.14
N LYS A 8 27.65 7.55 -38.28
CA LYS A 8 26.47 6.69 -38.43
C LYS A 8 26.44 5.59 -37.37
N ALA A 9 27.58 4.96 -37.08
CA ALA A 9 27.68 3.88 -36.10
C ALA A 9 27.36 4.35 -34.67
N VAL A 10 27.79 5.57 -34.29
CA VAL A 10 27.50 6.13 -32.95
C VAL A 10 26.01 6.51 -32.84
N ARG A 11 25.40 7.02 -33.92
CA ARG A 11 23.98 7.34 -33.95
C ARG A 11 23.11 6.09 -33.87
N GLU A 12 23.47 5.04 -34.60
CA GLU A 12 22.79 3.74 -34.56
C GLU A 12 22.94 3.09 -33.18
N TRP A 13 24.13 3.12 -32.59
CA TRP A 13 24.36 2.64 -31.23
C TRP A 13 23.51 3.40 -30.20
N LEU A 14 23.48 4.74 -30.26
CA LEU A 14 22.64 5.55 -29.37
C LEU A 14 21.14 5.27 -29.56
N ALA A 15 20.69 5.04 -30.80
CA ALA A 15 19.31 4.70 -31.07
C ALA A 15 18.94 3.33 -30.47
N ILE A 16 19.82 2.33 -30.61
CA ILE A 16 19.62 1.00 -30.03
C ILE A 16 19.62 1.06 -28.51
N VAL A 17 20.62 1.71 -27.90
CA VAL A 17 20.72 1.84 -26.45
C VAL A 17 19.53 2.65 -25.90
N GLY A 18 19.18 3.76 -26.55
CA GLY A 18 18.03 4.57 -26.15
C GLY A 18 16.71 3.79 -26.21
N ALA A 19 16.48 3.05 -27.30
CA ALA A 19 15.30 2.19 -27.42
C ALA A 19 15.28 1.08 -26.36
N ALA A 20 16.42 0.41 -26.13
CA ALA A 20 16.54 -0.63 -25.11
C ALA A 20 16.29 -0.07 -23.70
N THR A 21 16.86 1.08 -23.36
CA THR A 21 16.64 1.76 -22.07
C THR A 21 15.18 2.14 -21.88
N LEU A 22 14.51 2.66 -22.92
CA LEU A 22 13.09 3.00 -22.85
C LEU A 22 12.22 1.76 -22.62
N ILE A 23 12.49 0.65 -23.30
CA ILE A 23 11.75 -0.60 -23.12
C ILE A 23 11.93 -1.13 -21.69
N ILE A 24 13.17 -1.25 -21.23
CA ILE A 24 13.47 -1.76 -19.88
C ILE A 24 12.89 -0.83 -18.81
N GLY A 25 13.03 0.49 -19.00
CA GLY A 25 12.46 1.49 -18.10
C GLY A 25 10.95 1.42 -18.04
N ALA A 26 10.27 1.31 -19.18
CA ALA A 26 8.82 1.14 -19.24
C ALA A 26 8.37 -0.13 -18.51
N SER A 27 9.01 -1.28 -18.78
CA SER A 27 8.70 -2.53 -18.09
C SER A 27 8.89 -2.43 -16.57
N TYR A 28 9.98 -1.80 -16.11
CA TYR A 28 10.21 -1.56 -14.69
C TYR A 28 9.10 -0.69 -14.08
N THR A 29 8.74 0.42 -14.72
CA THR A 29 7.68 1.31 -14.21
C THR A 29 6.31 0.65 -14.18
N MET A 30 5.96 -0.18 -15.19
CA MET A 30 4.71 -0.93 -15.22
C MET A 30 4.61 -1.91 -14.05
N VAL A 31 5.68 -2.69 -13.80
CA VAL A 31 5.71 -3.62 -12.67
C VAL A 31 5.65 -2.87 -11.35
N GLN A 32 6.43 -1.80 -11.20
CA GLN A 32 6.44 -0.99 -9.98
C GLN A 32 5.07 -0.38 -9.69
N GLN A 33 4.39 0.15 -10.71
CA GLN A 33 3.05 0.70 -10.58
C GLN A 33 2.02 -0.39 -10.22
N SER A 34 2.09 -1.55 -10.87
CA SER A 34 1.21 -2.69 -10.59
C SER A 34 1.39 -3.20 -9.15
N THR A 35 2.62 -3.30 -8.66
CA THR A 35 2.88 -3.71 -7.27
C THR A 35 2.35 -2.70 -6.26
N ARG A 36 2.44 -1.38 -6.52
CA ARG A 36 1.86 -0.36 -5.64
C ARG A 36 0.34 -0.48 -5.56
N LEU A 37 -0.33 -0.58 -6.71
CA LEU A 37 -1.79 -0.74 -6.75
C LEU A 37 -2.22 -2.01 -6.00
N ALA A 38 -1.57 -3.14 -6.28
CA ALA A 38 -1.89 -4.40 -5.61
C ALA A 38 -1.63 -4.37 -4.09
N ALA A 39 -0.67 -3.58 -3.62
CA ALA A 39 -0.40 -3.42 -2.19
C ALA A 39 -1.50 -2.63 -1.45
N ASP A 40 -2.22 -1.76 -2.16
CA ASP A 40 -3.31 -0.95 -1.61
C ASP A 40 -4.67 -1.68 -1.72
N ASP A 41 -4.85 -2.52 -2.75
CA ASP A 41 -6.12 -3.22 -3.03
C ASP A 41 -6.56 -4.15 -1.89
N ALA A 42 -5.65 -4.99 -1.37
CA ALA A 42 -6.02 -6.00 -0.37
C ALA A 42 -6.35 -5.39 1.01
N PRO A 43 -5.59 -4.40 1.54
CA PRO A 43 -6.00 -3.65 2.72
C PRO A 43 -7.32 -2.90 2.55
N LEU A 44 -7.56 -2.30 1.37
CA LEU A 44 -8.81 -1.59 1.08
C LEU A 44 -10.02 -2.54 1.09
N ALA A 45 -9.91 -3.68 0.42
CA ALA A 45 -10.95 -4.71 0.40
C ALA A 45 -11.24 -5.26 1.81
N LEU A 46 -10.20 -5.46 2.63
CA LEU A 46 -10.35 -5.85 4.03
C LEU A 46 -11.10 -4.77 4.83
N ALA A 47 -10.73 -3.49 4.68
CA ALA A 47 -11.38 -2.39 5.39
C ALA A 47 -12.86 -2.27 5.02
N GLN A 48 -13.21 -2.43 3.74
CA GLN A 48 -14.60 -2.42 3.26
C GLN A 48 -15.40 -3.61 3.83
N THR A 49 -14.79 -4.79 3.90
CA THR A 49 -15.40 -5.98 4.49
C THR A 49 -15.67 -5.78 5.97
N ILE A 50 -14.68 -5.29 6.73
CA ILE A 50 -14.80 -4.97 8.15
C ILE A 50 -15.92 -3.94 8.38
N LYS A 51 -15.93 -2.86 7.60
CA LYS A 51 -16.97 -1.83 7.68
C LYS A 51 -18.36 -2.45 7.52
N THR A 52 -18.54 -3.27 6.48
CA THR A 52 -19.82 -3.91 6.18
C THR A 52 -20.27 -4.84 7.30
N GLN A 53 -19.35 -5.63 7.87
CA GLN A 53 -19.66 -6.54 8.97
C GLN A 53 -20.03 -5.78 10.26
N LEU A 54 -19.30 -4.71 10.59
CA LEU A 54 -19.61 -3.83 11.73
C LEU A 54 -20.97 -3.13 11.55
N ASP A 55 -21.26 -2.62 10.35
CA ASP A 55 -22.55 -2.00 10.02
C ASP A 55 -23.72 -3.01 10.15
N ASN A 56 -23.45 -4.31 9.93
CA ASN A 56 -24.39 -5.41 10.14
C ASN A 56 -24.47 -5.91 11.59
N GLY A 57 -23.76 -5.28 12.53
CA GLY A 57 -23.80 -5.60 13.96
C GLY A 57 -22.84 -6.69 14.42
N ALA A 58 -21.84 -7.06 13.61
CA ALA A 58 -20.78 -7.97 14.06
C ALA A 58 -19.95 -7.34 15.21
N ALA A 59 -19.44 -8.18 16.11
CA ALA A 59 -18.57 -7.70 17.18
C ALA A 59 -17.19 -7.29 16.62
N PRO A 60 -16.54 -6.24 17.17
CA PRO A 60 -15.24 -5.77 16.68
C PRO A 60 -14.13 -6.84 16.64
N ASN A 61 -14.14 -7.80 17.56
CA ASN A 61 -13.14 -8.88 17.59
C ASN A 61 -13.37 -9.95 16.52
N ASP A 62 -14.58 -10.07 15.99
CA ASP A 62 -14.94 -11.10 15.00
C ASP A 62 -14.63 -10.66 13.57
N VAL A 63 -14.46 -9.35 13.35
CA VAL A 63 -14.23 -8.76 12.02
C VAL A 63 -12.74 -8.59 11.71
N VAL A 64 -11.87 -8.55 12.73
CA VAL A 64 -10.42 -8.46 12.52
C VAL A 64 -9.84 -9.83 12.14
N PRO A 65 -8.74 -9.88 11.36
CA PRO A 65 -8.08 -11.15 11.07
C PRO A 65 -7.74 -11.94 12.34
N ALA A 66 -8.15 -13.21 12.40
CA ALA A 66 -7.93 -14.06 13.58
C ALA A 66 -6.43 -14.30 13.88
N GLN A 67 -5.59 -14.26 12.84
CA GLN A 67 -4.16 -14.39 13.01
C GLN A 67 -3.54 -13.05 13.41
N SER A 68 -2.95 -13.01 14.60
CA SER A 68 -2.14 -11.88 15.04
C SER A 68 -0.91 -11.71 14.14
N THR A 69 -0.70 -10.49 13.64
CA THR A 69 0.44 -10.08 12.84
C THR A 69 1.42 -9.30 13.70
N ASN A 70 2.64 -9.84 13.85
CA ASN A 70 3.73 -9.13 14.51
C ASN A 70 4.39 -8.15 13.53
N LEU A 71 4.19 -6.85 13.74
CA LEU A 71 4.68 -5.79 12.85
C LEU A 71 6.21 -5.63 12.86
N ARG A 72 6.91 -6.23 13.84
CA ARG A 72 8.38 -6.24 13.86
C ARG A 72 8.97 -7.22 12.85
N THR A 73 8.26 -8.29 12.54
CA THR A 73 8.80 -9.43 11.77
C THR A 73 7.97 -9.81 10.56
N SER A 74 6.80 -9.19 10.36
CA SER A 74 5.85 -9.56 9.30
C SER A 74 5.27 -8.32 8.62
N THR A 75 5.06 -8.44 7.31
CA THR A 75 4.35 -7.49 6.44
C THR A 75 2.97 -8.01 6.03
N ASN A 76 2.41 -8.97 6.78
CA ASN A 76 1.07 -9.46 6.52
C ASN A 76 0.02 -8.35 6.75
N ILE A 77 -1.10 -8.46 6.06
CA ILE A 77 -2.23 -7.54 6.22
C ILE A 77 -2.82 -7.71 7.62
N PHE A 78 -3.09 -6.58 8.28
CA PHE A 78 -3.68 -6.52 9.61
C PHE A 78 -4.81 -5.50 9.63
N ALA A 79 -5.60 -5.51 10.71
CA ALA A 79 -6.61 -4.50 10.97
C ALA A 79 -6.57 -4.03 12.42
N VAL A 80 -6.93 -2.76 12.62
CA VAL A 80 -7.13 -2.15 13.92
C VAL A 80 -8.49 -1.44 13.87
N VAL A 81 -9.39 -1.79 14.77
CA VAL A 81 -10.69 -1.13 14.93
C VAL A 81 -10.60 -0.23 16.16
N THR A 82 -11.03 1.02 16.00
CA THR A 82 -11.05 2.00 17.08
C THR A 82 -12.44 2.57 17.30
N ASP A 83 -12.69 3.08 18.49
CA ASP A 83 -13.86 3.91 18.77
C ASP A 83 -13.65 5.38 18.33
N SER A 84 -14.68 6.22 18.54
CA SER A 84 -14.65 7.66 18.22
C SER A 84 -13.65 8.46 19.06
N SER A 85 -13.24 7.94 20.21
CA SER A 85 -12.21 8.52 21.07
C SER A 85 -10.79 8.07 20.72
N ARG A 86 -10.63 7.31 19.63
CA ARG A 86 -9.35 6.77 19.14
C ARG A 86 -8.74 5.74 20.09
N HIS A 87 -9.56 5.02 20.85
CA HIS A 87 -9.11 3.83 21.57
C HIS A 87 -9.26 2.58 20.72
N VAL A 88 -8.27 1.70 20.76
CA VAL A 88 -8.32 0.40 20.07
C VAL A 88 -9.32 -0.51 20.79
N ILE A 89 -10.33 -0.98 20.06
CA ILE A 89 -11.37 -1.90 20.57
C ILE A 89 -11.22 -3.32 20.02
N ALA A 90 -10.52 -3.47 18.90
CA ALA A 90 -10.07 -4.76 18.37
C ALA A 90 -8.84 -4.57 17.50
N SER A 91 -7.95 -5.56 17.45
CA SER A 91 -6.76 -5.49 16.60
C SER A 91 -6.20 -6.87 16.31
N SER A 92 -5.78 -7.09 15.07
CA SER A 92 -4.92 -8.21 14.70
C SER A 92 -3.45 -7.81 14.63
N ALA A 93 -3.10 -6.55 14.92
CA ALA A 93 -1.73 -6.06 14.89
C ALA A 93 -1.10 -6.12 16.29
N ASN A 94 0.16 -6.54 16.32
CA ASN A 94 0.98 -6.51 17.51
C ASN A 94 2.35 -5.91 17.21
N LEU A 95 2.74 -4.91 17.98
CA LEU A 95 4.07 -4.34 18.00
C LEU A 95 4.56 -4.35 19.44
N ASP A 96 5.61 -5.11 19.71
CA ASP A 96 6.21 -5.25 21.05
C ASP A 96 5.22 -5.67 22.15
N GLY A 97 4.32 -6.59 21.81
CA GLY A 97 3.32 -7.10 22.75
C GLY A 97 2.10 -6.20 22.91
N GLN A 98 2.03 -5.07 22.20
CA GLN A 98 0.92 -4.10 22.28
C GLN A 98 0.21 -3.96 20.94
N SER A 99 -1.09 -3.66 20.97
CA SER A 99 -1.83 -3.27 19.76
C SER A 99 -1.52 -1.80 19.43
N PRO A 100 -0.90 -1.52 18.29
CA PRO A 100 -0.51 -0.16 17.95
C PRO A 100 -1.75 0.68 17.62
N LEU A 101 -1.76 1.93 18.10
CA LEU A 101 -2.70 2.93 17.64
C LEU A 101 -2.12 3.65 16.42
N PRO A 102 -2.86 3.75 15.29
CA PRO A 102 -2.43 4.54 14.14
C PRO A 102 -2.08 5.99 14.53
N PRO A 103 -1.14 6.65 13.81
CA PRO A 103 -0.82 8.03 14.07
C PRO A 103 -2.04 8.95 13.97
N LYS A 104 -2.10 10.00 14.80
CA LYS A 104 -3.18 10.99 14.82
C LYS A 104 -3.57 11.53 13.44
N GLY A 105 -2.58 11.73 12.56
CA GLY A 105 -2.80 12.22 11.19
C GLY A 105 -3.69 11.31 10.34
N VAL A 106 -3.69 9.99 10.58
CA VAL A 106 -4.56 9.04 9.86
C VAL A 106 -6.02 9.32 10.19
N PHE A 107 -6.35 9.46 11.49
CA PHE A 107 -7.71 9.78 11.94
C PHE A 107 -8.15 11.17 11.50
N ASP A 108 -7.25 12.15 11.55
CA ASP A 108 -7.57 13.53 11.16
C ASP A 108 -7.85 13.60 9.65
N PHE A 109 -7.06 12.89 8.84
CA PHE A 109 -7.27 12.81 7.40
C PHE A 109 -8.59 12.12 7.07
N THR A 110 -8.87 10.96 7.66
CA THR A 110 -10.10 10.21 7.35
C THR A 110 -11.36 10.87 7.87
N SER A 111 -11.28 11.59 8.99
CA SER A 111 -12.41 12.40 9.48
C SER A 111 -12.73 13.57 8.55
N ALA A 112 -11.73 14.14 7.87
CA ALA A 112 -11.91 15.28 6.98
C ALA A 112 -12.26 14.87 5.54
N ASN A 113 -11.74 13.74 5.06
CA ASN A 113 -11.83 13.33 3.65
C ASN A 113 -12.61 12.02 3.44
N GLY A 114 -12.97 11.29 4.50
CA GLY A 114 -13.50 9.94 4.42
C GLY A 114 -12.40 8.89 4.22
N SER A 115 -12.76 7.72 3.69
CA SER A 115 -11.79 6.75 3.19
C SER A 115 -11.38 7.11 1.77
N ASP A 116 -10.12 6.86 1.39
CA ASP A 116 -9.67 6.96 0.01
C ASP A 116 -10.55 6.03 -0.86
N LEU A 117 -11.26 6.62 -1.83
CA LEU A 117 -12.10 5.95 -2.83
C LEU A 117 -11.65 6.41 -4.21
#